data_AF-A0A356AM63-F1
#
_entry.id   AF-A0A356AM63-F1
#
_cell.length_a   1.000
_cell.length_b   1.000
_cell.length_c   1.000
_cell.angle_alpha   90.00
_cell.angle_beta   90.00
_cell.angle_gamma   90.00
#
_symmetry.space_group_name_H-M   'P 1'
#
loop_
_entity.id
_entity.type
_entity.pdbx_description
1 polymer ?
#
loop_
_entity_poly.entity_id
_entity_poly.type
_entity_poly.pdbx_seq_one_letter_code
_entity_poly.pdbx_strand_id
1 'polypeptide(L)' 'MAEIRVKDNESLDSALRRFKKQCARAGVIAEVRKREAYEKPSVRRKKKSEAARKRKFK' A
#
# COMPACT_ATOMS: atom_id res chain seq x y z
N MET A 1 7.46 -2.67 -8.32
CA MET A 1 6.59 -1.62 -8.87
C MET A 1 5.32 -2.26 -9.40
N ALA A 2 4.19 -1.55 -9.39
CA ALA A 2 2.95 -2.06 -9.96
C ALA A 2 2.93 -1.72 -11.46
N GLU A 3 2.98 -2.74 -12.32
CA GLU A 3 2.89 -2.58 -13.77
C GLU A 3 1.57 -3.20 -14.27
N ILE A 4 0.88 -2.47 -15.15
CA ILE A 4 -0.33 -2.95 -15.83
C ILE A 4 -0.14 -2.82 -17.32
N ARG A 5 -0.31 -3.93 -18.02
CA ARG A 5 -0.43 -3.96 -19.48
C ARG A 5 -1.90 -3.72 -19.83
N VAL A 6 -2.17 -2.62 -20.51
CA VAL A 6 -3.50 -2.30 -21.05
C VAL A 6 -3.73 -3.20 -22.26
N LYS A 7 -4.88 -3.86 -22.33
CA LYS A 7 -5.29 -4.63 -23.52
C LYS A 7 -6.12 -3.75 -24.46
N ASP A 8 -6.10 -4.04 -25.75
CA ASP A 8 -6.73 -3.21 -26.81
C ASP A 8 -8.26 -3.06 -26.68
N ASN A 9 -8.92 -3.90 -25.88
CA ASN A 9 -10.38 -3.84 -25.60
C ASN A 9 -10.72 -3.26 -24.22
N GLU A 10 -9.85 -2.47 -23.60
CA GLU A 10 -10.11 -1.86 -22.28
C GLU A 10 -10.30 -0.36 -22.36
N SER A 11 -11.35 0.13 -21.69
CA SER A 11 -11.47 1.56 -21.40
C SER A 11 -10.37 2.01 -20.43
N LEU A 12 -9.82 3.20 -20.66
CA LEU A 12 -8.78 3.84 -19.85
C LEU A 12 -9.13 3.85 -18.35
N ASP A 13 -10.40 4.04 -18.01
CA ASP A 13 -10.85 4.11 -16.63
C ASP A 13 -10.78 2.74 -15.90
N SER A 14 -11.02 1.64 -16.64
CA SER A 14 -10.85 0.28 -16.12
C SER A 14 -9.39 -0.05 -15.83
N ALA A 15 -8.48 0.39 -16.71
CA ALA A 15 -7.05 0.27 -16.49
C ALA A 15 -6.58 1.06 -15.26
N LEU A 16 -7.03 2.31 -15.11
CA LEU A 16 -6.74 3.16 -13.95
C LEU A 16 -7.25 2.55 -12.64
N ARG A 17 -8.45 1.96 -12.64
CA ARG A 17 -9.02 1.32 -11.45
C ARG A 17 -8.19 0.11 -11.00
N ARG A 18 -7.73 -0.73 -11.94
CA ARG A 18 -6.82 -1.84 -11.61
C ARG A 18 -5.47 -1.34 -11.13
N PHE A 19 -4.94 -0.26 -11.71
CA PHE A 19 -3.67 0.33 -11.29
C PHE A 19 -3.74 0.83 -9.85
N LYS A 20 -4.79 1.58 -9.52
CA LYS A 20 -5.04 2.02 -8.13
C LYS A 20 -5.14 0.84 -7.17
N LYS A 21 -5.83 -0.25 -7.56
CA LYS A 21 -5.95 -1.47 -6.73
C LYS A 21 -4.60 -2.18 -6.55
N GLN A 22 -3.78 -2.25 -7.60
CA GLN A 22 -2.46 -2.88 -7.55
C GLN A 22 -1.46 -2.04 -6.73
N CYS A 23 -1.49 -0.72 -6.85
CA CYS A 23 -0.72 0.22 -6.00
C CYS A 23 -1.12 0.12 -4.52
N ALA A 24 -2.42 0.01 -4.24
CA ALA A 24 -2.91 -0.22 -2.88
C ALA A 24 -2.46 -1.57 -2.32
N ARG A 25 -2.50 -2.64 -3.14
CA ARG A 25 -2.03 -3.99 -2.75
C ARG A 25 -0.52 -4.04 -2.54
N ALA A 26 0.24 -3.35 -3.39
CA ALA A 26 1.69 -3.23 -3.27
C ALA A 26 2.11 -2.39 -2.04
N GLY A 27 1.19 -1.62 -1.45
CA GLY A 27 1.45 -0.87 -0.22
C GLY A 27 2.42 0.30 -0.40
N VAL A 28 2.71 0.71 -1.64
CA VAL A 28 3.70 1.75 -1.98
C VAL A 28 3.42 3.05 -1.24
N ILE A 29 2.16 3.49 -1.22
CA ILE A 29 1.74 4.72 -0.53
C ILE A 29 1.95 4.61 1.00
N ALA A 30 1.69 3.44 1.58
CA ALA A 30 1.89 3.21 3.01
C ALA A 30 3.38 3.15 3.38
N GLU A 31 4.22 2.65 2.47
CA GLU A 31 5.67 2.60 2.65
C GLU A 31 6.31 3.98 2.56
N VAL A 32 5.88 4.81 1.60
CA VAL A 32 6.31 6.21 1.49
C VAL A 32 6.00 6.96 2.80
N ARG A 33 4.75 6.90 3.26
CA ARG A 33 4.34 7.54 4.54
C ARG A 33 5.14 7.07 5.75
N LYS A 34 5.53 5.79 5.77
CA LYS A 34 6.34 5.22 6.85
C LYS A 34 7.80 5.68 6.80
N ARG A 35 8.28 6.12 5.65
CA ARG A 35 9.66 6.57 5.40
C ARG A 35 9.82 8.09 5.33
N GLU A 36 8.72 8.84 5.31
CA GLU A 36 8.73 10.32 5.31
C GLU A 36 9.55 10.93 6.45
N ALA A 37 9.57 10.27 7.62
CA ALA A 37 10.36 10.71 8.76
C ALA A 37 11.09 9.54 9.42
N TYR A 38 12.23 9.84 10.06
CA TYR A 38 12.93 8.86 10.88
C TYR A 38 12.11 8.58 12.15
N GLU A 39 11.73 7.31 12.33
CA GLU A 39 11.21 6.81 13.59
C GLU A 39 12.25 5.93 14.28
N LYS A 40 12.48 6.20 15.57
CA LYS A 40 13.33 5.37 16.43
C LYS A 40 12.87 3.90 16.36
N PRO A 41 13.79 2.91 16.34
CA PRO A 41 13.45 1.49 16.19
C PRO A 41 12.41 0.98 17.21
N SER A 42 12.43 1.51 18.44
CA SER A 42 11.44 1.17 19.48
C SER A 42 10.02 1.59 19.10
N VAL A 43 9.85 2.82 18.59
CA VAL A 43 8.55 3.35 18.15
C VAL A 43 8.01 2.54 16.97
N ARG A 44 8.89 2.20 16.01
CA ARG A 44 8.53 1.32 14.87
C ARG A 44 8.04 -0.05 15.32
N ARG A 45 8.68 -0.66 16.34
CA ARG A 45 8.27 -1.96 16.91
C ARG A 45 6.90 -1.85 17.60
N LYS A 46 6.67 -0.79 18.38
CA LYS A 46 5.38 -0.53 19.04
C LYS A 46 4.24 -0.31 18.03
N LYS A 47 4.44 0.54 17.03
CA LYS A 47 3.44 0.75 15.96
C LYS A 47 3.12 -0.55 15.20
N LYS A 48 4.12 -1.41 14.96
CA LYS A 48 3.92 -2.72 14.31
C LYS A 48 3.05 -3.66 15.17
N SER A 49 3.27 -3.74 16.47
CA SER A 49 2.47 -4.60 17.35
C SER A 49 1.04 -4.09 17.52
N GLU A 50 0.85 -2.77 17.63
CA GLU A 50 -0.48 -2.14 17.65
C GLU A 50 -1.26 -2.39 16.36
N ALA A 51 -0.62 -2.23 15.19
CA ALA A 51 -1.24 -2.53 13.90
C ALA A 51 -1.64 -4.00 13.77
N ALA A 52 -0.81 -4.93 14.28
CA ALA A 52 -1.13 -6.35 14.28
C ALA A 52 -2.31 -6.68 15.20
N ARG A 53 -2.38 -6.09 16.40
CA ARG A 53 -3.53 -6.22 17.31
C ARG A 53 -4.82 -5.71 16.66
N LYS A 54 -4.79 -4.51 16.07
CA LYS A 54 -5.96 -3.94 15.37
C LYS A 54 -6.47 -4.82 14.22
N ARG A 55 -5.59 -5.55 13.53
CA ARG A 55 -5.98 -6.53 12.50
C ARG A 55 -6.56 -7.83 13.06
N LYS A 56 -6.19 -8.23 14.28
CA LYS A 56 -6.71 -9.45 14.91
C LYS A 56 -8.15 -9.31 15.38
N PHE A 57 -8.55 -8.10 15.73
CA PHE A 57 -9.91 -7.78 16.21
C PHE A 57 -10.82 -7.20 15.11
N LYS A 58 -10.38 -7.24 13.85
CA LYS A 58 -11.15 -6.81 12.68
C LYS A 58 -11.42 -8.02 11.80
#